data_AF-A0A3D0XMN0-F1
#
_entry.id   AF-A0A3D0XMN0-F1
#
_cell.length_a   1.000
_cell.length_b   1.000
_cell.length_c   1.000
_cell.angle_alpha   90.00
_cell.angle_beta   90.00
_cell.angle_gamma   90.00
#
_symmetry.space_group_name_H-M   'P 1'
#
loop_
_entity.id
_entity.type
_entity.pdbx_description
1 polymer ?
#
loop_
_entity_poly.entity_id
_entity_poly.type
_entity_poly.pdbx_seq_one_letter_code
_entity_poly.pdbx_strand_id
1 'polypeptide(L)'
;MRKFFEEFKAFAIKGNAFDLAIGVIIGSAFNTIVSSLVKDIIMPFLSIWLGRVNITDLKLIIPGILGGAKITVTYGVFLQAVINFVIIAFSIFVMIKVATSFHKAEEAKEEAKPADPSLVVLQEIRDLLKAQNGVPAEMEEAEKIEKAGEDVEPSHT
;
A
#
# COMPACT_ATOMS: atom_id res chain seq x y z
N MET A 1 -37.69 -18.23 -7.45
CA MET A 1 -36.94 -17.38 -6.49
C MET A 1 -35.86 -18.13 -5.70
N ARG A 2 -36.10 -19.32 -5.14
CA ARG A 2 -35.04 -20.08 -4.40
C ARG A 2 -33.79 -20.38 -5.24
N LYS A 3 -33.96 -20.82 -6.50
CA LYS A 3 -32.82 -21.12 -7.41
C LYS A 3 -31.89 -19.94 -7.67
N PHE A 4 -32.44 -18.73 -7.87
CA PHE A 4 -31.64 -17.53 -8.07
C PHE A 4 -30.80 -17.17 -6.83
N PHE A 5 -31.36 -17.34 -5.63
CA PHE A 5 -30.62 -17.10 -4.38
C PHE A 5 -29.50 -18.12 -4.16
N GLU A 6 -29.70 -19.37 -4.56
CA GLU A 6 -28.66 -20.40 -4.49
C GLU A 6 -27.55 -20.20 -5.54
N GLU A 7 -27.91 -19.82 -6.76
CA GLU A 7 -26.97 -19.46 -7.83
C GLU A 7 -26.18 -18.18 -7.49
N PHE A 8 -26.84 -17.18 -6.92
CA PHE A 8 -26.20 -15.94 -6.46
C PHE A 8 -25.27 -16.20 -5.26
N LYS A 9 -25.68 -17.04 -4.31
CA LYS A 9 -24.83 -17.47 -3.19
C LYS A 9 -23.61 -18.24 -3.71
N ALA A 10 -23.77 -19.16 -4.66
CA ALA A 10 -22.67 -19.89 -5.27
C ALA A 10 -21.71 -18.97 -6.05
N PHE A 11 -22.23 -17.92 -6.71
CA PHE A 11 -21.42 -16.91 -7.39
C PHE A 11 -20.66 -16.01 -6.41
N ALA A 12 -21.33 -15.53 -5.35
CA ALA A 12 -20.72 -14.66 -4.34
C ALA A 12 -19.64 -15.37 -3.51
N ILE A 13 -19.82 -16.66 -3.22
CA ILE A 13 -18.88 -17.50 -2.44
C ILE A 13 -17.67 -17.95 -3.28
N LYS A 14 -17.62 -17.65 -4.59
CA LYS A 14 -16.48 -17.98 -5.46
C LYS A 14 -15.18 -17.18 -5.14
N GLY A 15 -15.05 -16.68 -3.90
CA GLY A 15 -13.89 -16.02 -3.30
C GLY A 15 -13.69 -14.58 -3.77
N ASN A 16 -13.53 -14.39 -5.08
CA ASN A 16 -13.06 -13.13 -5.64
C ASN A 16 -14.00 -11.93 -5.43
N ALA A 17 -15.31 -12.15 -5.35
CA ALA A 17 -16.28 -11.06 -5.18
C ALA A 17 -16.51 -10.69 -3.69
N PHE A 18 -16.45 -11.67 -2.80
CA PHE A 18 -16.72 -11.48 -1.38
C PHE A 18 -15.56 -10.74 -0.70
N ASP A 19 -14.31 -11.16 -0.96
CA ASP A 19 -13.12 -10.51 -0.41
C ASP A 19 -12.96 -9.08 -0.94
N LEU A 20 -13.27 -8.87 -2.22
CA LEU A 20 -13.30 -7.53 -2.82
C LEU A 20 -14.37 -6.65 -2.16
N ALA A 21 -15.58 -7.19 -1.93
CA ALA A 21 -16.66 -6.44 -1.29
C ALA A 21 -16.30 -6.02 0.14
N ILE A 22 -15.71 -6.93 0.92
CA ILE A 22 -15.21 -6.63 2.27
C ILE A 22 -14.13 -5.55 2.20
N GLY A 23 -13.16 -5.70 1.29
CA GLY A 23 -12.08 -4.72 1.09
C GLY A 23 -12.61 -3.32 0.78
N VAL A 24 -13.61 -3.19 -0.09
CA VAL A 24 -14.23 -1.90 -0.44
C VAL A 24 -15.01 -1.31 0.75
N ILE A 25 -15.78 -2.13 1.47
CA ILE A 25 -16.54 -1.67 2.64
C ILE A 25 -15.59 -1.16 3.73
N ILE A 26 -14.59 -1.96 4.09
CA ILE A 26 -13.58 -1.58 5.09
C ILE A 26 -12.78 -0.36 4.62
N GLY A 27 -12.37 -0.34 3.35
CA GLY A 27 -11.64 0.79 2.77
C GLY A 27 -12.44 2.09 2.81
N SER A 28 -13.74 2.04 2.51
CA SER A 28 -14.61 3.22 2.59
C SER A 28 -14.79 3.73 4.02
N ALA A 29 -15.04 2.83 4.98
CA ALA A 29 -15.17 3.18 6.39
C ALA A 29 -13.85 3.73 6.97
N PHE A 30 -12.72 3.13 6.61
CA PHE A 30 -11.40 3.61 6.99
C PHE A 30 -11.11 5.00 6.44
N ASN A 31 -11.43 5.26 5.17
CA ASN A 31 -11.30 6.59 4.57
C ASN A 31 -12.15 7.64 5.30
N THR A 32 -13.35 7.29 5.79
CA THR A 32 -14.16 8.18 6.62
C THR A 32 -13.47 8.51 7.95
N ILE A 33 -12.88 7.52 8.63
CA ILE A 33 -12.14 7.74 9.88
C ILE A 33 -10.96 8.68 9.65
N VAL A 34 -10.17 8.42 8.60
CA VAL A 34 -9.04 9.28 8.23
C VAL A 34 -9.52 10.69 7.89
N SER A 35 -10.59 10.81 7.12
CA SER A 35 -11.15 12.11 6.74
C SER A 35 -11.62 12.91 7.95
N SER A 36 -12.23 12.25 8.95
CA SER A 36 -12.64 12.89 10.21
C SER A 36 -11.42 13.30 11.04
N LEU A 37 -10.41 12.45 11.18
CA LEU A 37 -9.14 12.83 11.84
C LEU A 37 -8.53 14.08 11.20
N VAL A 38 -8.49 14.15 9.87
CA VAL A 38 -7.94 15.30 9.18
C VAL A 38 -8.80 16.54 9.34
N LYS A 39 -10.12 16.42 9.09
CA LYS A 39 -11.04 17.56 9.07
C LYS A 39 -11.33 18.11 10.47
N ASP A 40 -11.48 17.23 11.46
CA ASP A 40 -12.00 17.58 12.78
C ASP A 40 -10.88 17.76 13.81
N ILE A 41 -9.69 17.18 13.56
CA ILE A 41 -8.53 17.32 14.45
C ILE A 41 -7.44 18.14 13.75
N ILE A 42 -6.87 17.64 12.65
CA ILE A 42 -5.69 18.28 12.04
C ILE A 42 -6.00 19.68 11.51
N MET A 43 -7.10 19.88 10.79
CA MET A 43 -7.45 21.18 10.20
C MET A 43 -7.67 22.27 11.26
N PRO A 44 -8.42 22.07 12.36
CA PRO A 44 -8.50 23.04 13.45
C PRO A 44 -7.13 23.41 14.01
N PHE A 45 -6.26 22.43 14.30
CA PHE A 45 -4.90 22.69 14.79
C PHE A 45 -4.06 23.48 13.78
N LEU A 46 -4.10 23.10 12.50
CA LEU A 46 -3.40 23.84 11.44
C LEU A 46 -3.96 25.27 11.30
N SER A 47 -5.26 25.47 11.38
CA SER A 47 -5.91 26.78 11.21
C SER A 47 -5.59 27.76 12.34
N ILE A 48 -5.32 27.25 13.54
CA ILE A 48 -4.83 28.06 14.66
C ILE A 48 -3.37 28.45 14.42
N TRP A 49 -2.55 27.53 13.90
CA TRP A 49 -1.11 27.74 13.73
C TRP A 49 -0.76 28.61 12.52
N LEU A 50 -1.42 28.39 11.39
CA LEU A 50 -1.23 29.15 10.13
C LEU A 50 -1.97 30.51 10.15
N GLY A 51 -2.74 30.81 11.21
CA GLY A 51 -3.73 31.87 11.21
C GLY A 51 -4.97 31.48 10.38
N ARG A 52 -6.04 32.26 10.47
CA ARG A 52 -7.32 32.06 9.75
C ARG A 52 -7.17 32.16 8.22
N VAL A 53 -6.43 31.25 7.61
CA VAL A 53 -6.16 31.23 6.17
C VAL A 53 -7.33 30.51 5.49
N ASN A 54 -8.39 31.26 5.21
CA ASN A 54 -9.50 30.80 4.39
C ASN A 54 -9.12 30.90 2.91
N ILE A 55 -8.41 29.88 2.42
CA ILE A 55 -8.00 29.76 1.01
C ILE A 55 -9.24 29.67 0.09
N THR A 56 -10.37 29.20 0.64
CA THR A 56 -11.66 29.07 -0.05
C THR A 56 -12.19 30.39 -0.63
N ASP A 57 -11.87 31.52 0.01
CA ASP A 57 -12.43 32.82 -0.32
C ASP A 57 -11.72 33.50 -1.49
N LEU A 58 -10.65 32.89 -2.03
CA LEU A 58 -10.00 33.38 -3.23
C LEU A 58 -10.86 33.11 -4.46
N LYS A 59 -11.46 34.20 -4.97
CA LYS A 59 -12.32 34.22 -6.16
C LYS A 59 -11.82 35.26 -7.13
N LEU A 60 -11.59 34.86 -8.38
CA LEU A 60 -11.35 35.80 -9.48
C LEU A 60 -12.71 36.14 -10.10
N ILE A 61 -13.19 37.36 -9.87
CA ILE A 61 -14.40 37.86 -10.53
C ILE A 61 -13.93 38.50 -11.82
N ILE A 62 -14.19 37.86 -12.96
CA ILE A 62 -13.92 38.46 -14.27
C ILE A 62 -15.18 39.26 -14.63
N PRO A 63 -15.13 40.60 -14.66
CA PRO A 63 -16.27 41.40 -15.10
C PRO A 63 -16.53 41.11 -16.58
N GLY A 64 -17.77 40.76 -16.91
CA GLY A 64 -18.20 40.51 -18.27
C GLY A 64 -18.05 41.78 -19.10
N ILE A 65 -17.17 41.75 -20.10
CA ILE A 65 -17.05 42.82 -21.09
C ILE A 65 -18.31 42.70 -21.97
N LEU A 66 -19.11 43.76 -22.06
CA LEU A 66 -20.36 43.86 -22.86
C LEU A 66 -21.63 43.18 -22.29
N GLY A 67 -21.93 43.35 -21.00
CA GLY A 67 -23.27 43.04 -20.46
C GLY A 67 -23.59 41.56 -20.24
N GLY A 68 -22.60 40.67 -20.38
CA GLY A 68 -22.70 39.25 -20.05
C GLY A 68 -22.62 38.97 -18.54
N ALA A 69 -23.13 37.80 -18.14
CA ALA A 69 -23.11 37.33 -16.76
C ALA A 69 -21.68 37.32 -16.17
N LYS A 70 -21.53 37.76 -14.91
CA LYS A 70 -20.25 37.75 -14.19
C LYS A 70 -19.75 36.32 -14.05
N ILE A 71 -18.59 36.00 -14.64
CA ILE A 71 -17.94 34.70 -14.47
C ILE A 71 -17.06 34.79 -13.22
N THR A 72 -17.44 34.04 -12.18
CA THR A 72 -16.65 33.95 -10.94
C THR A 72 -15.87 32.65 -10.95
N VAL A 73 -14.55 32.72 -11.07
CA VAL A 73 -13.65 31.56 -10.97
C VAL A 73 -13.20 31.44 -9.51
N THR A 74 -13.78 30.48 -8.79
CA THR A 74 -13.45 30.18 -7.39
C THR A 74 -12.29 29.19 -7.31
N TYR A 75 -11.08 29.62 -7.64
CA TYR A 75 -9.87 28.76 -7.58
C TYR A 75 -9.46 28.41 -6.15
N GLY A 76 -9.91 29.20 -5.16
CA GLY A 76 -9.68 28.95 -3.74
C GLY A 76 -10.17 27.57 -3.26
N VAL A 77 -11.33 27.13 -3.74
CA VAL A 77 -11.91 25.82 -3.39
C VAL A 77 -11.06 24.68 -3.92
N PHE A 78 -10.53 24.83 -5.14
CA PHE A 78 -9.64 23.83 -5.74
C PHE A 78 -8.32 23.73 -4.98
N LEU A 79 -7.70 24.85 -4.66
CA LEU A 79 -6.44 24.86 -3.91
C LEU A 79 -6.61 24.26 -2.51
N GLN A 80 -7.74 24.53 -1.84
CA GLN A 80 -8.08 23.89 -0.58
C GLN A 80 -8.27 22.37 -0.73
N ALA A 81 -8.90 21.90 -1.80
CA ALA A 81 -9.05 20.47 -2.06
C ALA A 81 -7.68 19.77 -2.24
N VAL A 82 -6.74 20.43 -2.93
CA VAL A 82 -5.36 19.92 -3.08
C VAL A 82 -4.65 19.83 -1.73
N ILE A 83 -4.75 20.87 -0.90
CA ILE A 83 -4.14 20.86 0.45
C ILE A 83 -4.75 19.75 1.32
N ASN A 84 -6.08 19.62 1.31
CA ASN A 84 -6.76 18.55 2.04
C ASN A 84 -6.31 17.16 1.57
N PHE A 85 -6.15 16.95 0.27
CA PHE A 85 -5.65 15.70 -0.28
C PHE A 85 -4.23 15.38 0.22
N VAL A 86 -3.33 16.37 0.23
CA VAL A 86 -1.96 16.18 0.75
C VAL A 86 -1.97 15.84 2.24
N ILE A 87 -2.81 16.51 3.04
CA ILE A 87 -2.92 16.22 4.48
C ILE A 87 -3.50 14.82 4.71
N ILE A 88 -4.52 14.42 3.96
CA ILE A 88 -5.10 13.06 4.05
C ILE A 88 -4.05 12.01 3.67
N ALA A 89 -3.34 12.20 2.55
CA ALA A 89 -2.28 11.28 2.13
C ALA A 89 -1.18 11.16 3.20
N PHE A 90 -0.77 12.29 3.78
CA PHE A 90 0.20 12.31 4.89
C PHE A 90 -0.33 11.60 6.14
N SER A 91 -1.60 11.81 6.50
CA SER A 91 -2.23 11.16 7.64
C SER A 91 -2.31 9.64 7.46
N ILE A 92 -2.66 9.16 6.26
CA ILE A 92 -2.66 7.72 5.93
C ILE A 92 -1.24 7.16 6.04
N PHE A 93 -0.25 7.86 5.50
CA PHE A 93 1.14 7.45 5.59
C PHE A 93 1.60 7.29 7.04
N VAL A 94 1.30 8.26 7.92
CA VAL A 94 1.62 8.17 9.35
C VAL A 94 0.90 7.00 10.00
N MET A 95 -0.39 6.80 9.72
CA MET A 95 -1.17 5.69 10.29
C MET A 95 -0.60 4.33 9.89
N ILE A 96 -0.28 4.14 8.61
CA ILE A 96 0.33 2.90 8.11
C ILE A 96 1.72 2.72 8.74
N LYS A 97 2.56 3.77 8.78
CA LYS A 97 3.89 3.70 9.40
C LYS A 97 3.82 3.29 10.87
N VAL A 98 2.85 3.81 11.61
CA VAL A 98 2.61 3.45 13.01
C VAL A 98 2.16 1.99 13.12
N ALA A 99 1.18 1.58 12.32
CA ALA A 99 0.71 0.19 12.29
C ALA A 99 1.84 -0.80 11.92
N THR A 100 2.62 -0.50 10.87
CA THR A 100 3.78 -1.31 10.48
C THR A 100 4.87 -1.29 11.54
N SER A 101 5.09 -0.18 12.26
CA SER A 101 6.07 -0.12 13.34
C SER A 101 5.66 -0.99 14.54
N PHE A 102 4.36 -1.09 14.84
CA PHE A 102 3.85 -2.00 15.87
C PHE A 102 3.93 -3.46 15.42
N HIS A 103 3.58 -3.76 14.16
CA HIS A 103 3.73 -5.11 13.62
C HIS A 103 5.19 -5.53 13.46
N LYS A 104 6.14 -4.63 13.19
CA LYS A 104 7.57 -4.98 13.13
C LYS A 104 8.12 -5.49 14.47
N ALA A 105 7.51 -5.07 15.58
CA ALA A 105 7.81 -5.60 16.91
C ALA A 105 7.22 -7.00 17.14
N GLU A 106 6.22 -7.38 16.36
CA GLU A 106 5.52 -8.67 16.41
C GLU A 106 6.07 -9.67 15.36
N GLU A 107 6.51 -9.19 14.19
CA GLU A 107 7.15 -9.95 13.12
C GLU A 107 8.54 -10.48 13.52
N ALA A 108 9.26 -9.78 14.41
CA ALA A 108 10.46 -10.33 15.06
C ALA A 108 10.15 -11.59 15.92
N LYS A 109 8.87 -11.84 16.20
CA LYS A 109 8.36 -13.04 16.88
C LYS A 109 7.66 -14.01 15.91
N GLU A 110 7.30 -13.55 14.71
CA GLU A 110 6.54 -14.30 13.70
C GLU A 110 7.38 -14.74 12.48
N GLU A 111 8.68 -14.45 12.43
CA GLU A 111 9.66 -15.17 11.57
C GLU A 111 9.71 -16.69 11.86
N ALA A 112 9.00 -17.17 12.89
CA ALA A 112 8.71 -18.58 13.14
C ALA A 112 7.35 -19.05 12.59
N LYS A 113 6.71 -18.33 11.67
CA LYS A 113 5.52 -18.86 10.97
C LYS A 113 6.01 -19.88 9.93
N PRO A 114 5.61 -21.16 10.03
CA PRO A 114 6.15 -22.21 9.19
C PRO A 114 5.89 -21.87 7.73
N ALA A 115 6.92 -22.06 6.89
CA ALA A 115 6.82 -21.93 5.45
C ALA A 115 5.53 -22.59 4.96
N ASP A 116 4.83 -21.90 4.05
CA ASP A 116 3.62 -22.40 3.38
C ASP A 116 3.85 -23.88 3.01
N PRO A 117 2.93 -24.81 3.37
CA PRO A 117 3.08 -26.23 3.08
C PRO A 117 3.41 -26.49 1.61
N SER A 118 2.92 -25.63 0.71
CA SER A 118 3.21 -25.68 -0.72
C SER A 118 4.68 -25.39 -1.02
N LEU A 119 5.32 -24.48 -0.30
CA LEU A 119 6.76 -24.18 -0.43
C LEU A 119 7.63 -25.34 0.05
N VAL A 120 7.23 -26.01 1.13
CA VAL A 120 7.91 -27.22 1.63
C VAL A 120 7.84 -28.33 0.58
N VAL A 121 6.66 -28.58 0.03
CA VAL A 121 6.48 -29.58 -1.03
C VAL A 121 7.26 -29.21 -2.30
N LEU A 122 7.31 -27.93 -2.67
CA LEU A 122 8.09 -27.48 -3.83
C LEU A 122 9.60 -27.62 -3.60
N GLN A 123 10.08 -27.45 -2.37
CA GLN A 123 11.48 -27.73 -2.00
C GLN A 123 11.78 -29.23 -2.10
N GLU A 124 10.91 -30.08 -1.56
CA GLU A 124 11.03 -31.53 -1.69
C GLU A 124 11.02 -31.98 -3.16
N ILE A 125 10.10 -31.45 -3.98
CA ILE A 125 10.06 -31.74 -5.42
C ILE A 125 11.34 -31.30 -6.13
N ARG A 126 11.87 -30.10 -5.82
CA ARG A 126 13.13 -29.61 -6.39
C ARG A 126 14.30 -30.54 -6.05
N ASP A 127 14.37 -30.97 -4.80
CA ASP A 127 15.47 -31.80 -4.32
C ASP A 127 15.38 -33.23 -4.88
N LEU A 128 14.16 -33.77 -5.03
CA LEU A 128 13.90 -35.03 -5.74
C LEU A 128 14.21 -34.93 -7.25
N LEU A 129 13.91 -33.82 -7.91
CA LEU A 129 14.26 -33.59 -9.32
C LEU A 129 15.77 -33.47 -9.54
N LYS A 130 16.48 -32.80 -8.62
CA LYS A 130 17.96 -32.75 -8.63
C LYS A 130 18.55 -34.15 -8.47
N ALA A 131 18.03 -34.94 -7.54
CA ALA A 131 18.46 -36.32 -7.32
C ALA A 131 18.19 -37.22 -8.54
N GLN A 132 17.06 -37.01 -9.24
CA GLN A 132 16.69 -37.79 -10.43
C GLN A 132 17.45 -37.36 -11.69
N ASN A 133 17.74 -36.08 -11.86
CA ASN A 133 18.47 -35.56 -13.04
C ASN A 133 19.99 -35.72 -12.94
N GLY A 134 20.51 -36.35 -11.88
CA GLY A 134 21.93 -36.66 -11.75
C GLY A 134 22.82 -35.43 -11.89
N VAL A 135 22.36 -34.25 -11.43
CA VAL A 135 23.22 -33.07 -11.31
C VAL A 135 24.12 -33.35 -10.11
N PRO A 136 25.40 -33.70 -10.31
CA PRO A 136 26.24 -34.16 -9.22
C PRO A 136 26.48 -33.01 -8.25
N ALA A 137 26.40 -33.31 -6.95
CA ALA A 137 26.75 -32.39 -5.86
C ALA A 137 28.20 -31.85 -5.96
N GLU A 138 29.01 -32.41 -6.86
CA GLU A 138 30.38 -31.97 -7.17
C GLU A 138 30.45 -30.55 -7.76
N MET A 139 29.38 -30.04 -8.39
CA MET A 139 29.38 -28.65 -8.88
C MET A 139 29.26 -27.60 -7.76
N GLU A 140 28.73 -27.98 -6.59
CA GLU A 140 28.66 -27.05 -5.43
C GLU A 140 30.01 -26.97 -4.69
N GLU A 141 30.77 -28.08 -4.64
CA GLU A 141 32.16 -28.05 -4.18
C GLU A 141 33.08 -27.38 -5.19
N ALA A 142 32.91 -27.61 -6.50
CA ALA A 142 33.68 -26.94 -7.53
C ALA A 142 33.46 -25.42 -7.56
N GLU A 143 32.21 -24.93 -7.38
CA GLU A 143 31.91 -23.49 -7.32
C GLU A 143 32.44 -22.85 -6.01
N LYS A 144 32.46 -23.59 -4.89
CA LYS A 144 33.10 -23.15 -3.64
C LYS A 144 34.63 -23.12 -3.73
N ILE A 145 35.23 -24.06 -4.45
CA ILE A 145 36.69 -24.13 -4.66
C ILE A 145 37.13 -23.06 -5.66
N GLU A 146 36.35 -22.78 -6.71
CA GLU A 146 36.61 -21.71 -7.67
C GLU A 146 36.55 -20.31 -7.00
N LYS A 147 35.51 -20.04 -6.20
CA LYS A 147 35.40 -18.79 -5.43
C LYS A 147 36.44 -18.65 -4.31
N ALA A 148 37.00 -19.74 -3.80
CA ALA A 148 38.07 -19.70 -2.80
C ALA A 148 39.48 -19.59 -3.42
N GLY A 149 39.63 -19.94 -4.71
CA GLY A 149 40.89 -19.87 -5.44
C GLY A 149 41.19 -18.51 -6.07
N GLU A 150 40.17 -17.66 -6.26
CA GLU A 150 40.31 -16.33 -6.88
C GLU A 150 40.86 -15.26 -5.92
N ASP A 151 40.89 -15.50 -4.61
CA ASP A 151 41.38 -14.54 -3.59
C ASP A 151 42.91 -14.61 -3.35
N VAL A 152 43.68 -15.38 -4.13
CA VAL A 152 45.14 -15.50 -3.97
C VAL A 152 45.85 -15.42 -5.32
N GLU A 153 45.84 -14.24 -5.96
CA GLU A 153 46.92 -13.87 -6.88
C GLU A 153 48.05 -13.14 -6.12
N PRO A 154 49.32 -13.41 -6.44
CA PRO A 154 50.46 -12.98 -5.66
C PRO A 154 50.85 -11.55 -6.01
N SER A 155 50.76 -10.63 -5.04
CA SER A 155 51.31 -9.29 -5.18
C SER A 155 52.55 -9.11 -4.28
N HIS A 156 53.64 -8.76 -4.97
CA HIS A 156 54.87 -8.12 -4.50
C HIS A 156 56.03 -8.99 -3.98
N THR A 157 56.99 -9.21 -4.88
CA THR A 157 58.40 -8.79 -4.65
C THR A 157 58.49 -7.33 -4.22
#